data_AF-S4NNR5-F1
#
_entry.id   AF-S4NNR5-F1
#
_cell.length_a   1.000
_cell.length_b   1.000
_cell.length_c   1.000
_cell.angle_alpha   90.00
_cell.angle_beta   90.00
_cell.angle_gamma   90.00
#
_symmetry.space_group_name_H-M   'P 1'
#
loop_
_entity.id
_entity.type
_entity.pdbx_description
1 polymer ?
#
loop_
_entity_poly.entity_id
_entity_poly.type
_entity_poly.pdbx_seq_one_letter_code
_entity_poly.pdbx_strand_id
1 'polypeptide(L)'
;MTMCSQITDSELCDEFLDSMSKICHNLLLSHRTALHKYRLLYTLAFKPIFLRDLWQWLSNMSHESSFGGSATPLLSALSRGMGSDTSVIGVHKLLAPLAVFCALFSLLIGTLHDTEFFRDTEGDEKMIITSSSTACFGRAHAFDFSELGGLCRTLKQVCLGLVELAYPEYRPSVIGQYKDAVGNYQLELSDKNQTPAWAHLFKVCTQLLRALYARDARLGFCASHPGSPLSAAWTAAGPIVPG
;
A
#
# COMPACT_ATOMS: atom_id res chain seq x y z
N MET A 1 -5.94 16.80 32.04
CA MET A 1 -5.37 16.45 30.72
C MET A 1 -5.41 14.95 30.58
N THR A 2 -6.50 14.44 30.03
CA THR A 2 -6.70 13.00 29.80
C THR A 2 -5.82 12.60 28.62
N MET A 3 -4.77 11.81 28.87
CA MET A 3 -4.02 11.19 27.79
C MET A 3 -4.97 10.23 27.05
N CYS A 4 -5.15 10.42 25.73
CA CYS A 4 -5.76 9.43 24.86
C CYS A 4 -4.84 8.20 24.76
N SER A 5 -4.78 7.43 25.84
CA SER A 5 -4.18 6.11 25.87
C SER A 5 -5.27 5.10 25.58
N GLN A 6 -5.43 4.78 24.30
CA GLN A 6 -5.84 3.48 23.73
C GLN A 6 -6.65 3.74 22.46
N ILE A 7 -6.11 3.29 21.33
CA ILE A 7 -6.98 2.94 20.19
C ILE A 7 -7.41 1.53 20.58
N THR A 8 -8.65 1.36 20.98
CA THR A 8 -9.24 0.04 21.26
C THR A 8 -9.73 -0.54 19.92
N ASP A 9 -9.72 -1.87 19.79
CA ASP A 9 -10.11 -2.59 18.56
C ASP A 9 -11.53 -2.20 18.07
N SER A 10 -12.36 -1.65 18.96
CA SER A 10 -13.75 -1.26 18.70
C SER A 10 -13.93 0.14 18.07
N GLU A 11 -12.88 0.93 17.88
CA GLU A 11 -12.99 2.34 17.41
C GLU A 11 -12.44 2.60 15.99
N LEU A 12 -11.93 1.57 15.30
CA LEU A 12 -11.36 1.69 13.95
C LEU A 12 -12.44 1.54 12.85
N CYS A 13 -13.43 2.42 12.86
CA CYS A 13 -14.45 2.49 11.81
C CYS A 13 -13.86 3.03 10.48
N ASP A 14 -14.45 2.65 9.34
CA ASP A 14 -14.08 3.12 8.01
C ASP A 14 -13.97 4.66 7.91
N GLU A 15 -14.87 5.39 8.56
CA GLU A 15 -14.85 6.86 8.60
C GLU A 15 -13.64 7.42 9.35
N PHE A 16 -13.23 6.73 10.42
CA PHE A 16 -12.02 7.09 11.18
C PHE A 16 -10.77 6.81 10.34
N LEU A 17 -10.70 5.66 9.69
CA LEU A 17 -9.57 5.29 8.81
C LEU A 17 -9.44 6.28 7.64
N ASP A 18 -10.55 6.69 7.02
CA ASP A 18 -10.55 7.70 5.96
C ASP A 18 -10.08 9.06 6.45
N SER A 19 -10.66 9.54 7.56
CA SER A 19 -10.30 10.84 8.15
C SER A 19 -8.84 10.88 8.60
N MET A 20 -8.39 9.83 9.29
CA MET A 20 -7.01 9.71 9.76
C MET A 20 -6.04 9.62 8.58
N SER A 21 -6.39 8.88 7.52
CA SER A 21 -5.59 8.78 6.30
C SER A 21 -5.44 10.14 5.61
N LYS A 22 -6.51 10.94 5.51
CA LYS A 22 -6.45 12.28 4.94
C LYS A 22 -5.56 13.21 5.77
N ILE A 23 -5.69 13.20 7.10
CA ILE A 23 -4.84 14.01 7.99
C ILE A 23 -3.37 13.60 7.84
N CYS A 24 -3.09 12.29 7.93
CA CYS A 24 -1.74 11.76 7.82
C CYS A 24 -1.12 12.05 6.44
N HIS A 25 -1.89 11.93 5.35
CA HIS A 25 -1.43 12.23 4.00
C HIS A 25 -1.06 13.71 3.85
N ASN A 26 -1.88 14.64 4.36
CA ASN A 26 -1.55 16.06 4.36
C ASN A 26 -0.27 16.37 5.17
N LEU A 27 -0.08 15.70 6.32
CA LEU A 27 1.15 15.84 7.11
C LEU A 27 2.38 15.34 6.34
N LEU A 28 2.26 14.21 5.62
CA LEU A 28 3.33 13.68 4.77
C LEU A 28 3.71 14.62 3.63
N LEU A 29 2.72 15.27 3.00
CA LEU A 29 2.95 16.26 1.94
C LEU A 29 3.54 17.57 2.48
N SER A 30 3.27 17.92 3.74
CA SER A 30 3.74 19.16 4.36
C SER A 30 5.24 19.19 4.65
N HIS A 31 5.86 18.03 4.89
CA HIS A 31 7.27 17.98 5.30
C HIS A 31 7.99 16.71 4.85
N ARG A 32 9.20 16.87 4.27
CA ARG A 32 10.03 15.74 3.79
C ARG A 32 10.36 14.71 4.88
N THR A 33 10.49 15.14 6.13
CA THR A 33 10.73 14.26 7.30
C THR A 33 9.51 14.15 8.24
N ALA A 34 8.30 14.31 7.69
CA ALA A 34 7.05 14.28 8.45
C ALA A 34 6.94 13.11 9.42
N LEU A 35 7.36 11.91 8.99
CA LEU A 35 7.34 10.68 9.78
C LEU A 35 8.07 10.79 11.13
N HIS A 36 9.19 11.52 11.18
CA HIS A 36 9.98 11.72 12.41
C HIS A 36 9.60 12.99 13.16
N LYS A 37 9.00 13.97 12.46
CA LYS A 37 8.63 15.27 13.04
C LYS A 37 7.29 15.22 13.76
N TYR A 38 6.33 14.47 13.23
CA TYR A 38 5.00 14.38 13.79
C TYR A 38 4.85 13.11 14.62
N ARG A 39 4.73 13.28 15.95
CA ARG A 39 4.52 12.19 16.90
C ARG A 39 3.34 11.29 16.53
N LEU A 40 2.30 11.84 15.90
CA LEU A 40 1.15 11.07 15.41
C LEU A 40 1.57 9.99 14.42
N LEU A 41 2.27 10.37 13.34
CA LEU A 41 2.72 9.44 12.30
C LEU A 41 3.66 8.38 12.88
N TYR A 42 4.61 8.81 13.71
CA TYR A 42 5.50 7.91 14.42
C TYR A 42 4.70 6.89 15.27
N THR A 43 3.77 7.36 16.10
CA THR A 43 2.95 6.49 16.96
C THR A 43 2.10 5.51 16.16
N LEU A 44 1.54 5.94 15.02
CA LEU A 44 0.72 5.07 14.17
C LEU A 44 1.55 4.00 13.44
N ALA A 45 2.77 4.33 13.00
CA ALA A 45 3.65 3.36 12.34
C ALA A 45 4.00 2.17 13.25
N PHE A 46 4.17 2.42 14.56
CA PHE A 46 4.46 1.39 15.56
C PHE A 46 3.21 0.79 16.22
N LYS A 47 2.03 0.99 15.62
CA LYS A 47 0.80 0.29 16.02
C LYS A 47 0.42 -0.74 14.95
N PRO A 48 0.80 -2.02 15.12
CA PRO A 48 0.51 -3.09 14.16
C PRO A 48 -0.96 -3.19 13.78
N ILE A 49 -1.87 -3.03 14.76
CA ILE A 49 -3.33 -3.10 14.57
C ILE A 49 -3.80 -2.07 13.54
N PHE A 50 -3.36 -0.81 13.67
CA PHE A 50 -3.71 0.25 12.74
C PHE A 50 -3.24 -0.06 11.30
N LEU A 51 -2.03 -0.60 11.13
CA LEU A 51 -1.52 -0.96 9.80
C LEU A 51 -2.29 -2.13 9.18
N ARG A 52 -2.67 -3.12 9.98
CA ARG A 52 -3.49 -4.26 9.51
C ARG A 52 -4.87 -3.79 9.08
N ASP A 53 -5.53 -3.02 9.92
CA ASP A 53 -6.91 -2.58 9.66
C ASP A 53 -6.94 -1.61 8.47
N LEU A 54 -5.94 -0.73 8.35
CA LEU A 54 -5.78 0.14 7.18
C LEU A 54 -5.60 -0.68 5.89
N TRP A 55 -4.80 -1.75 5.91
CA TRP A 55 -4.61 -2.61 4.75
C TRP A 55 -5.84 -3.45 4.41
N GLN A 56 -6.53 -4.00 5.42
CA GLN A 56 -7.78 -4.74 5.23
C GLN A 56 -8.87 -3.83 4.66
N TRP A 57 -9.02 -2.63 5.22
CA TRP A 57 -9.94 -1.62 4.72
C TRP A 57 -9.63 -1.24 3.26
N LEU A 58 -8.36 -0.96 2.94
CA LEU A 58 -7.90 -0.72 1.56
C LEU A 58 -8.25 -1.88 0.62
N SER A 59 -8.09 -3.11 1.08
CA SER A 59 -8.35 -4.32 0.28
C SER A 59 -9.84 -4.59 0.07
N ASN A 60 -10.67 -4.20 1.03
CA ASN A 60 -12.13 -4.35 0.98
C ASN A 60 -12.82 -3.22 0.22
N MET A 61 -12.12 -2.12 -0.09
CA MET A 61 -12.70 -1.05 -0.89
C MET A 61 -13.07 -1.54 -2.29
N SER A 62 -14.36 -1.46 -2.60
CA SER A 62 -14.90 -1.77 -3.91
C SER A 62 -15.87 -0.69 -4.39
N HIS A 63 -15.93 -0.52 -5.70
CA HIS A 63 -16.94 0.31 -6.34
C HIS A 63 -18.09 -0.57 -6.83
N GLU A 64 -19.32 -0.27 -6.40
CA GLU A 64 -20.52 -0.92 -6.93
C GLU A 64 -20.84 -0.38 -8.32
N SER A 65 -20.94 -1.26 -9.30
CA SER A 65 -21.21 -0.87 -10.68
C SER A 65 -22.67 -0.46 -10.83
N SER A 66 -22.93 0.77 -11.28
CA SER A 66 -24.30 1.28 -11.52
C SER A 66 -25.10 0.50 -12.57
N PHE A 67 -24.44 -0.38 -13.34
CA PHE A 67 -25.04 -1.23 -14.37
C PHE A 67 -25.42 -2.64 -13.86
N GLY A 68 -25.48 -2.86 -12.54
CA GLY A 68 -25.88 -4.15 -11.96
C GLY A 68 -24.84 -5.27 -12.08
N GLY A 69 -23.57 -4.90 -12.31
CA GLY A 69 -22.43 -5.81 -12.33
C GLY A 69 -21.84 -6.07 -10.94
N SER A 70 -20.91 -7.04 -10.84
CA SER A 70 -20.19 -7.31 -9.60
C SER A 70 -19.37 -6.10 -9.12
N ALA A 71 -19.25 -5.98 -7.80
CA ALA A 71 -18.44 -4.94 -7.17
C ALA A 71 -16.98 -5.06 -7.63
N THR A 72 -16.41 -3.98 -8.16
CA THR A 72 -15.03 -3.98 -8.64
C THR A 72 -14.11 -3.48 -7.53
N PRO A 73 -13.15 -4.30 -7.04
CA PRO A 73 -12.23 -3.84 -6.01
C PRO A 73 -11.32 -2.72 -6.54
N LEU A 74 -11.21 -1.63 -5.78
CA LEU A 74 -10.51 -0.42 -6.23
C LEU A 74 -9.02 -0.68 -6.49
N LEU A 75 -8.38 -1.54 -5.71
CA LEU A 75 -6.98 -1.93 -5.93
C LEU A 75 -6.78 -2.65 -7.27
N SER A 76 -7.77 -3.44 -7.71
CA SER A 76 -7.74 -4.10 -9.03
C SER A 76 -7.90 -3.08 -10.15
N ALA A 77 -8.82 -2.13 -10.00
CA ALA A 77 -8.96 -1.02 -10.95
C ALA A 77 -7.67 -0.19 -11.04
N LEU A 78 -7.04 0.10 -9.91
CA LEU A 78 -5.76 0.81 -9.85
C LEU A 78 -4.64 0.01 -10.54
N SER A 79 -4.57 -1.31 -10.33
CA SER A 79 -3.56 -2.17 -10.96
C SER A 79 -3.68 -2.24 -12.49
N ARG A 80 -4.85 -1.90 -13.03
CA ARG A 80 -5.13 -1.80 -14.48
C ARG A 80 -4.95 -0.38 -15.03
N GLY A 81 -4.45 0.56 -14.23
CA GLY A 81 -4.27 1.94 -14.66
C GLY A 81 -5.58 2.75 -14.81
N MET A 82 -6.69 2.31 -14.20
CA MET A 82 -8.03 2.93 -14.37
C MET A 82 -8.29 4.13 -13.45
N GLY A 83 -7.37 5.10 -13.40
CA GLY A 83 -7.41 6.25 -12.47
C GLY A 83 -7.52 7.65 -13.09
N SER A 84 -7.32 7.80 -14.40
CA SER A 84 -7.37 9.09 -15.11
C SER A 84 -8.79 9.45 -15.57
N ASP A 85 -9.39 8.58 -16.38
CA ASP A 85 -10.59 8.92 -17.14
C ASP A 85 -11.91 8.57 -16.43
N THR A 86 -11.91 8.13 -15.16
CA THR A 86 -13.13 7.59 -14.52
C THR A 86 -13.40 8.14 -13.13
N SER A 87 -13.92 9.38 -13.10
CA SER A 87 -14.57 10.00 -11.94
C SER A 87 -15.66 9.14 -11.30
N VAL A 88 -16.17 8.14 -12.03
CA VAL A 88 -17.19 7.19 -11.57
C VAL A 88 -16.63 6.18 -10.57
N ILE A 89 -15.43 5.63 -10.77
CA ILE A 89 -14.94 4.49 -9.97
C ILE A 89 -14.38 4.94 -8.61
N GLY A 90 -14.06 6.23 -8.43
CA GLY A 90 -13.62 6.76 -7.14
C GLY A 90 -12.24 6.27 -6.69
N VAL A 91 -11.37 5.84 -7.62
CA VAL A 91 -10.01 5.34 -7.34
C VAL A 91 -9.16 6.36 -6.58
N HIS A 92 -9.42 7.67 -6.74
CA HIS A 92 -8.77 8.73 -5.96
C HIS A 92 -8.93 8.58 -4.44
N LYS A 93 -9.96 7.89 -3.96
CA LYS A 93 -10.14 7.59 -2.53
C LYS A 93 -9.01 6.74 -1.97
N LEU A 94 -8.32 5.95 -2.81
CA LEU A 94 -7.16 5.15 -2.41
C LEU A 94 -5.90 5.98 -2.20
N LEU A 95 -5.82 7.20 -2.75
CA LEU A 95 -4.58 7.97 -2.80
C LEU A 95 -4.00 8.22 -1.41
N ALA A 96 -4.78 8.83 -0.53
CA ALA A 96 -4.38 9.15 0.83
C ALA A 96 -4.07 7.89 1.66
N PRO A 97 -4.99 6.90 1.78
CA PRO A 97 -4.74 5.74 2.64
C PRO A 97 -3.61 4.85 2.14
N LEU A 98 -3.46 4.66 0.83
CA LEU A 98 -2.36 3.86 0.29
C LEU A 98 -1.01 4.57 0.48
N ALA A 99 -0.94 5.90 0.30
CA ALA A 99 0.27 6.66 0.57
C ALA A 99 0.67 6.59 2.05
N VAL A 100 -0.31 6.74 2.95
CA VAL A 100 -0.09 6.65 4.40
C VAL A 100 0.36 5.26 4.79
N PHE A 101 -0.33 4.22 4.32
CA PHE A 101 0.06 2.83 4.55
C PHE A 101 1.52 2.59 4.12
N CYS A 102 1.86 2.98 2.89
CA CYS A 102 3.20 2.75 2.37
C CYS A 102 4.27 3.51 3.16
N ALA A 103 4.01 4.75 3.57
CA ALA A 103 4.94 5.56 4.34
C ALA A 103 5.15 5.02 5.77
N LEU A 104 4.05 4.68 6.46
CA LEU A 104 4.10 4.15 7.82
C LEU A 104 4.74 2.77 7.86
N PHE A 105 4.38 1.90 6.91
CA PHE A 105 4.96 0.56 6.84
C PHE A 105 6.44 0.60 6.41
N SER A 106 6.84 1.57 5.57
CA SER A 106 8.25 1.82 5.27
C SER A 106 9.06 2.26 6.50
N LEU A 107 8.44 3.00 7.42
CA LEU A 107 9.07 3.35 8.68
C LEU A 107 9.20 2.13 9.60
N LEU A 108 8.10 1.40 9.80
CA LEU A 108 8.08 0.20 10.64
C LEU A 108 9.12 -0.82 10.16
N ILE A 109 9.08 -1.14 8.86
CA ILE A 109 10.01 -2.07 8.25
C ILE A 109 11.44 -1.56 8.41
N GLY A 110 11.72 -0.28 8.21
CA GLY A 110 13.07 0.28 8.34
C GLY A 110 13.67 0.16 9.74
N THR A 111 12.84 0.08 10.78
CA THR A 111 13.29 -0.02 12.18
C THR A 111 13.50 -1.43 12.69
N LEU A 112 12.91 -2.44 12.04
CA LEU A 112 12.99 -3.83 12.50
C LEU A 112 14.28 -4.50 12.04
N HIS A 113 14.96 -5.24 12.89
CA HIS A 113 16.13 -6.03 12.47
C HIS A 113 15.68 -7.37 11.83
N ASP A 114 16.53 -7.99 11.00
CA ASP A 114 16.20 -9.27 10.33
C ASP A 114 15.90 -10.39 11.36
N THR A 115 16.53 -10.32 12.54
CA THR A 115 16.31 -11.23 13.68
C THR A 115 14.97 -11.04 14.37
N GLU A 116 14.44 -9.81 14.40
CA GLU A 116 13.10 -9.52 14.93
C GLU A 116 12.01 -9.95 13.96
N PHE A 117 12.35 -10.02 12.67
CA PHE A 117 11.53 -10.60 11.61
C PHE A 117 11.43 -12.13 11.67
N PHE A 118 12.49 -12.81 12.12
CA PHE A 118 12.57 -14.28 12.12
C PHE A 118 11.92 -14.96 13.34
N ARG A 119 11.63 -14.20 14.42
CA ARG A 119 11.09 -14.75 15.67
C ARG A 119 9.70 -15.41 15.53
N ASP A 120 9.03 -15.24 14.39
CA ASP A 120 7.78 -15.94 14.09
C ASP A 120 7.98 -17.41 13.67
N THR A 121 9.21 -17.83 13.32
CA THR A 121 9.44 -19.16 12.71
C THR A 121 10.11 -20.19 13.64
N GLU A 122 10.87 -19.76 14.65
CA GLU A 122 11.72 -20.67 15.45
C GLU A 122 11.27 -20.85 16.91
N GLY A 123 10.10 -20.32 17.29
CA GLY A 123 9.66 -20.21 18.68
C GLY A 123 8.57 -21.17 19.12
N ASP A 124 8.40 -22.32 18.47
CA ASP A 124 7.46 -23.36 18.94
C ASP A 124 8.09 -24.21 20.05
N GLU A 125 8.51 -23.59 21.16
CA GLU A 125 8.65 -24.29 22.43
C GLU A 125 8.23 -23.37 23.58
N LYS A 126 6.95 -23.54 23.97
CA LYS A 126 6.45 -23.37 25.34
C LYS A 126 6.07 -21.95 25.77
N MET A 127 4.90 -21.47 25.33
CA MET A 127 3.95 -20.87 26.27
C MET A 127 2.50 -21.09 25.83
N ILE A 128 1.83 -22.01 26.53
CA ILE A 128 0.39 -22.21 26.49
C ILE A 128 -0.27 -20.91 26.96
N ILE A 129 -0.90 -20.15 26.05
CA ILE A 129 -2.04 -19.29 26.37
C ILE A 129 -3.06 -19.39 25.22
N THR A 130 -4.01 -20.28 25.45
CA THR A 130 -5.44 -20.14 25.13
C THR A 130 -5.84 -19.58 23.76
N SER A 131 -6.35 -20.50 22.94
CA SER A 131 -7.36 -20.33 21.88
C SER A 131 -8.24 -19.09 22.06
N SER A 132 -7.86 -17.99 21.42
CA SER A 132 -8.73 -16.86 21.12
C SER A 132 -8.14 -16.11 19.92
N SER A 133 -8.98 -15.84 18.95
CA SER A 133 -8.71 -15.22 17.65
C SER A 133 -8.31 -13.74 17.74
N THR A 134 -7.46 -13.35 18.69
CA THR A 134 -7.13 -11.93 18.97
C THR A 134 -5.70 -11.69 19.48
N ALA A 135 -4.77 -12.64 19.32
CA ALA A 135 -3.40 -12.48 19.79
C ALA A 135 -2.53 -11.63 18.83
N CYS A 136 -2.66 -10.30 18.91
CA CYS A 136 -1.72 -9.32 18.36
C CYS A 136 -0.95 -8.55 19.46
N PHE A 137 -1.26 -8.80 20.74
CA PHE A 137 -0.53 -8.26 21.89
C PHE A 137 0.84 -8.95 22.04
N GLY A 138 1.84 -8.47 21.30
CA GLY A 138 3.23 -8.90 21.43
C GLY A 138 3.99 -9.10 20.12
N ARG A 139 3.31 -9.05 18.96
CA ARG A 139 3.99 -9.11 17.66
C ARG A 139 4.55 -7.73 17.31
N ALA A 140 5.87 -7.68 17.11
CA ALA A 140 6.55 -6.48 16.63
C ALA A 140 6.19 -6.16 15.16
N HIS A 141 5.75 -7.17 14.41
CA HIS A 141 5.40 -7.03 13.00
C HIS A 141 3.88 -7.08 12.78
N ALA A 142 3.40 -6.29 11.82
CA ALA A 142 1.97 -6.14 11.51
C ALA A 142 1.39 -7.29 10.67
N PHE A 143 2.21 -8.04 9.94
CA PHE A 143 1.76 -9.05 8.98
C PHE A 143 2.54 -10.36 9.11
N ASP A 144 1.88 -11.50 8.89
CA ASP A 144 2.56 -12.79 8.81
C ASP A 144 3.29 -12.94 7.46
N PHE A 145 4.24 -13.88 7.33
CA PHE A 145 5.04 -14.04 6.10
C PHE A 145 4.18 -14.33 4.85
N SER A 146 3.12 -15.13 4.98
CA SER A 146 2.18 -15.42 3.91
C SER A 146 1.39 -14.18 3.48
N GLU A 147 0.94 -13.38 4.45
CA GLU A 147 0.26 -12.09 4.23
C GLU A 147 1.19 -11.08 3.55
N LEU A 148 2.47 -11.04 3.98
CA LEU A 148 3.49 -10.14 3.42
C LEU A 148 3.80 -10.48 1.95
N GLY A 149 3.87 -11.78 1.61
CA GLY A 149 4.01 -12.22 0.23
C GLY A 149 2.82 -11.80 -0.64
N GLY A 150 1.59 -11.91 -0.12
CA GLY A 150 0.38 -11.40 -0.79
C GLY A 150 0.42 -9.89 -1.01
N LEU A 151 0.78 -9.13 0.04
CA LEU A 151 0.92 -7.67 0.01
C LEU A 151 1.95 -7.23 -1.03
N CYS A 152 3.13 -7.87 -1.11
CA CYS A 152 4.15 -7.52 -2.07
C CYS A 152 3.68 -7.76 -3.53
N ARG A 153 2.95 -8.85 -3.79
CA ARG A 153 2.35 -9.10 -5.11
C ARG A 153 1.34 -8.02 -5.47
N THR A 154 0.44 -7.66 -4.55
CA THR A 154 -0.55 -6.60 -4.76
C THR A 154 0.12 -5.26 -5.01
N LEU A 155 1.10 -4.86 -4.18
CA LEU A 155 1.84 -3.61 -4.37
C LEU A 155 2.59 -3.56 -5.70
N LYS A 156 3.16 -4.69 -6.16
CA LYS A 156 3.79 -4.77 -7.47
C LYS A 156 2.78 -4.48 -8.59
N GLN A 157 1.60 -5.09 -8.56
CA GLN A 157 0.56 -4.86 -9.56
C GLN A 157 0.05 -3.41 -9.51
N VAL A 158 -0.14 -2.86 -8.31
CA VAL A 158 -0.52 -1.45 -8.13
C VAL A 158 0.56 -0.52 -8.67
N CYS A 159 1.84 -0.79 -8.44
CA CYS A 159 2.94 0.01 -8.99
C CYS A 159 2.93 0.02 -10.52
N LEU A 160 2.63 -1.12 -11.16
CA LEU A 160 2.52 -1.18 -12.62
C LEU A 160 1.39 -0.27 -13.14
N GLY A 161 0.18 -0.36 -12.57
CA GLY A 161 -0.92 0.53 -12.95
C GLY A 161 -0.67 2.00 -12.62
N LEU A 162 0.07 2.29 -11.54
CA LEU A 162 0.48 3.66 -11.19
C LEU A 162 1.47 4.26 -12.20
N VAL A 163 2.32 3.47 -12.87
CA VAL A 163 3.20 3.99 -13.93
C VAL A 163 2.37 4.58 -15.05
N GLU A 164 1.29 3.91 -15.46
CA GLU A 164 0.39 4.37 -16.52
C GLU A 164 -0.36 5.66 -16.14
N LEU A 165 -0.58 5.89 -14.84
CA LEU A 165 -1.25 7.09 -14.32
C LEU A 165 -0.30 8.25 -14.04
N ALA A 166 0.92 7.95 -13.59
CA ALA A 166 1.95 8.95 -13.31
C ALA A 166 2.63 9.45 -14.59
N TYR A 167 2.67 8.64 -15.64
CA TYR A 167 3.34 8.95 -16.90
C TYR A 167 2.49 8.58 -18.13
N PRO A 168 1.37 9.29 -18.36
CA PRO A 168 0.43 8.99 -19.46
C PRO A 168 1.05 9.12 -20.86
N GLU A 169 2.10 9.93 -21.00
CA GLU A 169 2.86 10.16 -22.24
C GLU A 169 3.50 8.88 -22.85
N TYR A 170 3.64 7.81 -22.07
CA TYR A 170 4.19 6.53 -22.53
C TYR A 170 3.12 5.49 -22.91
N ARG A 171 1.83 5.85 -22.92
CA ARG A 171 0.79 4.94 -23.42
C ARG A 171 1.00 4.67 -24.93
N PRO A 172 0.94 3.41 -25.40
CA PRO A 172 0.91 3.12 -26.83
C PRO A 172 -0.27 3.85 -27.48
N SER A 173 0.03 4.75 -28.40
CA SER A 173 -0.82 5.81 -28.94
C SER A 173 -1.97 5.34 -29.86
N VAL A 174 -2.47 4.12 -29.68
CA VAL A 174 -3.60 3.59 -30.49
C VAL A 174 -4.93 4.23 -30.11
N ILE A 175 -5.07 4.79 -28.90
CA ILE A 175 -6.29 5.47 -28.42
C ILE A 175 -6.25 6.99 -28.64
N GLY A 176 -5.08 7.57 -28.89
CA GLY A 176 -4.92 9.02 -29.07
C GLY A 176 -5.58 9.58 -30.34
N GLN A 177 -5.62 8.78 -31.41
CA GLN A 177 -6.12 9.26 -32.72
C GLN A 177 -7.64 9.45 -32.78
N TYR A 178 -8.41 8.90 -31.83
CA TYR A 178 -9.86 9.14 -31.75
C TYR A 178 -10.22 10.31 -30.81
N LYS A 179 -9.34 10.63 -29.84
CA LYS A 179 -9.59 11.61 -28.78
C LYS A 179 -9.45 13.05 -29.27
N ASP A 180 -8.58 13.30 -30.27
CA ASP A 180 -8.43 14.60 -30.94
C ASP A 180 -9.60 14.97 -31.87
N ALA A 181 -10.37 13.99 -32.36
CA ALA A 181 -11.52 14.24 -33.23
C ALA A 181 -12.79 14.70 -32.48
N VAL A 182 -12.85 14.49 -31.16
CA VAL A 182 -13.98 14.84 -30.31
C VAL A 182 -13.48 15.83 -29.27
N GLY A 183 -13.46 17.11 -29.62
CA GLY A 183 -12.89 18.20 -28.82
C GLY A 183 -13.39 18.26 -27.37
N ASN A 184 -12.75 17.52 -26.48
CA ASN A 184 -13.09 17.43 -25.06
C ASN A 184 -11.96 18.02 -24.21
N TYR A 185 -11.71 19.32 -24.41
CA TYR A 185 -10.69 20.13 -23.73
C TYR A 185 -10.84 20.16 -22.20
N GLN A 186 -12.03 19.85 -21.68
CA GLN A 186 -12.33 19.90 -20.25
C GLN A 186 -11.80 18.66 -19.49
N LEU A 187 -11.58 17.54 -20.19
CA LEU A 187 -11.11 16.28 -19.60
C LEU A 187 -9.57 16.27 -19.40
N GLU A 188 -8.84 16.92 -20.32
CA GLU A 188 -7.39 17.10 -20.22
C GLU A 188 -6.93 17.90 -18.98
N LEU A 189 -7.72 18.90 -18.54
CA LEU A 189 -7.37 19.77 -17.42
C LEU A 189 -7.43 19.04 -16.06
N SER A 190 -8.35 18.08 -15.90
CA SER A 190 -8.49 17.31 -14.66
C SER A 190 -7.43 16.21 -14.56
N ASP A 191 -7.06 15.58 -15.68
CA ASP A 191 -6.03 14.55 -15.73
C ASP A 191 -4.63 15.09 -15.38
N LYS A 192 -4.28 16.26 -15.89
CA LYS A 192 -2.98 16.94 -15.60
C LYS A 192 -2.84 17.33 -14.12
N ASN A 193 -3.96 17.66 -13.46
CA ASN A 193 -3.93 18.08 -12.06
C ASN A 193 -3.68 16.93 -11.07
N GLN A 194 -4.02 15.69 -11.43
CA GLN A 194 -3.84 14.52 -10.56
C GLN A 194 -2.56 13.74 -10.85
N THR A 195 -1.91 13.95 -11.99
CA THR A 195 -0.58 13.38 -12.31
C THR A 195 0.45 13.54 -11.19
N PRO A 196 0.65 14.72 -10.56
CA PRO A 196 1.62 14.85 -9.46
C PRO A 196 1.25 14.01 -8.24
N ALA A 197 -0.05 13.84 -7.96
CA ALA A 197 -0.54 13.00 -6.87
C ALA A 197 -0.25 11.50 -7.14
N TRP A 198 -0.51 11.04 -8.36
CA TRP A 198 -0.20 9.67 -8.78
C TRP A 198 1.31 9.39 -8.82
N ALA A 199 2.11 10.37 -9.27
CA ALA A 199 3.57 10.27 -9.25
C ALA A 199 4.12 10.21 -7.81
N HIS A 200 3.53 10.99 -6.89
CA HIS A 200 3.86 10.91 -5.47
C HIS A 200 3.52 9.52 -4.91
N LEU A 201 2.31 9.02 -5.16
CA LEU A 201 1.90 7.70 -4.70
C LEU A 201 2.80 6.59 -5.25
N PHE A 202 3.11 6.63 -6.55
CA PHE A 202 4.05 5.72 -7.19
C PHE A 202 5.42 5.71 -6.48
N LYS A 203 5.95 6.90 -6.16
CA LYS A 203 7.22 7.03 -5.43
C LYS A 203 7.17 6.38 -4.04
N VAL A 204 6.11 6.61 -3.27
CA VAL A 204 6.00 6.05 -1.91
C VAL A 204 5.79 4.54 -1.97
N CYS A 205 4.96 4.04 -2.88
CA CYS A 205 4.74 2.61 -3.08
C CYS A 205 6.02 1.88 -3.51
N THR A 206 6.78 2.45 -4.46
CA THR A 206 8.04 1.85 -4.92
C THR A 206 9.14 1.88 -3.87
N GLN A 207 9.16 2.89 -2.98
CA GLN A 207 10.05 2.92 -1.82
C GLN A 207 9.77 1.76 -0.87
N LEU A 208 8.51 1.54 -0.51
CA LEU A 208 8.12 0.40 0.31
C LEU A 208 8.46 -0.92 -0.38
N LEU A 209 8.10 -1.07 -1.66
CA LEU A 209 8.36 -2.29 -2.41
C LEU A 209 9.86 -2.61 -2.48
N ARG A 210 10.72 -1.60 -2.64
CA ARG A 210 12.18 -1.77 -2.61
C ARG A 210 12.69 -2.20 -1.23
N ALA A 211 12.15 -1.62 -0.15
CA ALA A 211 12.52 -2.00 1.21
C ALA A 211 12.12 -3.45 1.54
N LEU A 212 10.93 -3.86 1.09
CA LEU A 212 10.44 -5.23 1.20
C LEU A 212 11.25 -6.19 0.35
N TYR A 213 11.58 -5.83 -0.89
CA TYR A 213 12.41 -6.65 -1.77
C TYR A 213 13.82 -6.88 -1.21
N ALA A 214 14.46 -5.84 -0.69
CA ALA A 214 15.78 -5.96 -0.07
C ALA A 214 15.77 -6.93 1.12
N ARG A 215 14.65 -7.01 1.86
CA ARG A 215 14.45 -7.97 2.94
C ARG A 215 14.11 -9.36 2.45
N ASP A 216 13.24 -9.48 1.46
CA ASP A 216 12.89 -10.76 0.84
C ASP A 216 14.11 -11.47 0.27
N ALA A 217 15.05 -10.72 -0.34
CA ALA A 217 16.32 -11.27 -0.81
C ALA A 217 17.17 -11.91 0.30
N ARG A 218 16.98 -11.53 1.57
CA ARG A 218 17.69 -12.08 2.72
C ARG A 218 16.89 -13.15 3.46
N LEU A 219 15.56 -13.01 3.50
CA LEU A 219 14.67 -13.82 4.34
C LEU A 219 13.85 -14.86 3.55
N GLY A 220 13.72 -14.72 2.23
CA GLY A 220 13.08 -15.69 1.35
C GLY A 220 11.58 -15.91 1.55
N PHE A 221 10.85 -14.95 2.12
CA PHE A 221 9.44 -15.15 2.49
C PHE A 221 8.48 -15.25 1.31
N CYS A 222 8.85 -14.74 0.13
CA CYS A 222 8.11 -14.95 -1.11
C CYS A 222 8.43 -16.30 -1.79
N ALA A 223 9.54 -16.95 -1.42
CA ALA A 223 10.01 -18.23 -1.98
C ALA A 223 9.41 -19.46 -1.27
N SER A 224 8.79 -19.29 -0.10
CA SER A 224 8.21 -20.36 0.72
C SER A 224 6.97 -21.04 0.10
N HIS A 225 6.56 -20.67 -1.12
CA HIS A 225 5.49 -21.37 -1.84
C HIS A 225 6.10 -22.40 -2.81
N PRO A 226 6.10 -23.70 -2.46
CA PRO A 226 6.62 -24.73 -3.36
C PRO A 226 5.75 -24.77 -4.62
N GLY A 227 6.33 -24.41 -5.77
CA GLY A 227 5.70 -24.57 -7.09
C GLY A 227 5.37 -23.29 -7.88
N SER A 228 5.71 -22.08 -7.42
CA SER A 228 5.47 -20.88 -8.24
C SER A 228 6.64 -20.59 -9.20
N PRO A 229 6.44 -20.58 -10.53
CA PRO A 229 7.48 -20.22 -11.52
C PRO A 229 7.96 -18.76 -11.40
N LEU A 230 7.31 -17.95 -10.55
CA LEU A 230 7.73 -16.59 -10.22
C LEU A 230 8.91 -16.52 -9.24
N SER A 231 9.30 -17.63 -8.60
CA SER A 231 10.50 -17.70 -7.74
C SER A 231 11.77 -17.27 -8.51
N ALA A 232 11.84 -17.58 -9.81
CA ALA A 232 12.93 -17.16 -10.69
C ALA A 232 12.86 -15.68 -11.11
N ALA A 233 11.66 -15.10 -11.22
CA ALA A 233 11.48 -13.71 -11.65
C ALA A 233 11.80 -12.69 -10.55
N TRP A 234 11.73 -13.11 -9.28
CA TRP A 234 12.10 -12.28 -8.14
C TRP A 234 13.61 -12.27 -7.90
N THR A 235 14.32 -13.36 -8.22
CA THR A 235 15.78 -13.45 -8.10
C THR A 235 16.54 -12.87 -9.31
N ALA A 236 15.89 -12.73 -10.47
CA ALA A 236 16.54 -12.25 -11.70
C ALA A 236 16.88 -10.74 -11.71
N ALA A 237 16.30 -9.93 -10.82
CA ALA A 237 16.64 -8.51 -10.68
C ALA A 237 17.83 -8.35 -9.71
N GLY A 238 19.00 -8.83 -10.13
CA GLY A 238 20.25 -8.57 -9.41
C GLY A 238 20.50 -7.06 -9.20
N PRO A 239 21.33 -6.67 -8.22
CA PRO A 239 21.63 -5.28 -7.95
C PRO A 239 22.19 -4.63 -9.22
N ILE A 240 21.54 -3.57 -9.69
CA ILE A 240 22.10 -2.68 -10.71
C ILE A 240 23.33 -2.04 -10.06
N VAL A 241 24.50 -2.57 -10.39
CA VAL A 241 25.79 -1.97 -10.06
C VAL A 241 25.85 -0.64 -10.81
N PRO A 242 25.98 0.51 -10.13
CA PRO A 242 26.30 1.75 -10.83
C PRO A 242 27.75 1.64 -11.32
N GLY A 243 27.93 1.69 -12.64
CA GLY A 243 29.22 1.95 -13.27
C GLY A 243 29.60 3.42 -13.17
#